data_AF-A0A7Y5PWG0-F1
#
_entry.id   AF-A0A7Y5PWG0-F1
#
_cell.length_a   1.000
_cell.length_b   1.000
_cell.length_c   1.000
_cell.angle_alpha   90.00
_cell.angle_beta   90.00
_cell.angle_gamma   90.00
#
_symmetry.space_group_name_H-M   'P 1'
#
loop_
_entity.id
_entity.type
_entity.pdbx_description
1 polymer ?
#
loop_
_entity_poly.entity_id
_entity_poly.type
_entity_poly.pdbx_seq_one_letter_code
_entity_poly.pdbx_strand_id
1 'polypeptide(L)'
;MNIQDAPHGINVVVETGSGRVYIGRFDSANGFTALLHDCDIRDLPDAAAREQHIRESATYGIDVKERDVQVDALGVTRVRLLRDIPKL
;
A
#
# COMPACT_ATOMS: atom_id res chain seq x y z
N MET A 1 -3.67 -0.59 10.87
CA MET A 1 -3.18 -1.91 11.34
C MET A 1 -1.67 -1.97 11.16
N ASN A 2 -0.98 -2.95 11.75
CA ASN A 2 0.41 -3.23 11.42
C ASN A 2 0.48 -4.02 10.10
N ILE A 3 1.56 -3.90 9.33
CA ILE A 3 1.73 -4.65 8.08
C ILE A 3 1.84 -6.16 8.32
N GLN A 4 2.35 -6.56 9.48
CA GLN A 4 2.44 -7.97 9.89
C GLN A 4 1.06 -8.62 10.09
N ASP A 5 0.04 -7.82 10.39
CA ASP A 5 -1.32 -8.28 10.65
C ASP A 5 -2.21 -8.21 9.38
N ALA A 6 -1.63 -7.85 8.23
CA ALA A 6 -2.37 -7.72 7.00
C ALA A 6 -2.86 -9.11 6.52
N PRO A 7 -4.11 -9.25 6.04
CA PRO A 7 -4.60 -10.53 5.56
C PRO A 7 -3.96 -10.90 4.21
N HIS A 8 -3.43 -12.12 4.11
CA HIS A 8 -2.90 -12.67 2.87
C HIS A 8 -3.91 -12.60 1.72
N GLY A 9 -3.44 -12.18 0.54
CA GLY A 9 -4.24 -12.07 -0.68
C GLY A 9 -5.12 -10.83 -0.76
N ILE A 10 -5.08 -9.93 0.23
CA ILE A 10 -5.90 -8.71 0.24
C ILE A 10 -5.11 -7.49 -0.24
N ASN A 11 -5.78 -6.65 -1.04
CA ASN A 11 -5.21 -5.38 -1.48
C ASN A 11 -5.12 -4.41 -0.30
N VAL A 12 -3.91 -3.89 -0.08
CA VAL A 12 -3.57 -2.98 1.01
C VAL A 12 -2.96 -1.69 0.45
N VAL A 13 -3.08 -0.64 1.25
CA VAL A 13 -2.36 0.62 1.08
C VAL A 13 -1.35 0.72 2.21
N VAL A 14 -0.09 0.90 1.86
CA VAL A 14 1.03 1.06 2.80
C VAL A 14 1.65 2.43 2.58
N GLU A 15 1.58 3.29 3.60
CA GLU A 15 2.25 4.58 3.62
C GLU A 15 3.51 4.49 4.47
N THR A 16 4.57 5.17 4.03
CA THR A 16 5.87 5.22 4.72
C THR A 16 6.22 6.63 5.16
N GLY A 17 7.19 6.74 6.08
CA GLY A 17 7.65 8.03 6.59
C GLY A 17 8.30 8.95 5.55
N SER A 18 8.78 8.41 4.43
CA SER A 18 9.37 9.18 3.33
C SER A 18 8.34 9.84 2.40
N GLY A 19 7.05 9.57 2.59
CA GLY A 19 5.99 9.98 1.66
C GLY A 19 5.79 9.00 0.50
N ARG A 20 6.47 7.86 0.49
CA ARG A 20 6.22 6.77 -0.46
C ARG A 20 4.97 6.00 -0.06
N VAL A 21 4.12 5.70 -1.04
CA VAL A 21 2.93 4.86 -0.91
C VAL A 21 3.05 3.63 -1.81
N TYR A 22 2.64 2.49 -1.28
CA TYR A 22 2.51 1.23 -2.00
C TYR A 22 1.05 0.80 -1.97
N ILE A 23 0.49 0.47 -3.13
CA ILE A 23 -0.87 -0.07 -3.24
C ILE A 23 -0.76 -1.38 -3.99
N GLY A 24 -1.03 -2.51 -3.33
CA GLY A 24 -0.80 -3.84 -3.89
C GLY A 24 -1.47 -4.94 -3.07
N ARG A 25 -1.35 -6.18 -3.52
CA ARG A 25 -1.87 -7.36 -2.83
C ARG A 25 -0.86 -7.87 -1.81
N PHE A 26 -1.22 -7.88 -0.53
CA PHE A 26 -0.35 -8.42 0.51
C PHE A 26 -0.17 -9.94 0.35
N ASP A 27 1.07 -10.41 0.49
CA ASP A 27 1.41 -11.83 0.50
C ASP A 27 1.87 -12.30 1.88
N SER A 28 3.04 -11.84 2.33
CA SER A 28 3.66 -12.31 3.55
C SER A 28 4.53 -11.23 4.20
N ALA A 29 4.82 -11.38 5.49
CA ALA A 29 5.75 -10.51 6.21
C ALA A 29 6.56 -11.30 7.23
N ASN A 30 7.80 -10.88 7.48
CA ASN A 30 8.76 -11.60 8.34
C ASN A 30 9.35 -10.73 9.47
N GLY A 31 8.59 -9.73 9.94
CA GLY A 31 9.05 -8.75 10.95
C GLY A 31 9.93 -7.61 10.39
N PHE A 32 10.68 -7.84 9.31
CA PHE A 32 11.56 -6.84 8.70
C PHE A 32 11.04 -6.32 7.37
N THR A 33 10.52 -7.22 6.54
CA THR A 33 9.95 -6.88 5.25
C THR A 33 8.56 -7.46 5.09
N ALA A 34 7.78 -6.83 4.20
CA ALA A 34 6.53 -7.35 3.69
C ALA A 34 6.64 -7.50 2.17
N LEU A 35 6.15 -8.63 1.65
CA LEU A 35 6.01 -8.87 0.22
C LEU A 35 4.62 -8.46 -0.24
N LEU A 36 4.56 -7.62 -1.26
CA LEU A 36 3.34 -7.28 -1.96
C LEU A 36 3.46 -7.66 -3.43
N HIS A 37 2.35 -8.10 -4.00
CA HIS A 37 2.20 -8.39 -5.41
C HIS A 37 1.41 -7.30 -6.13
N ASP A 38 1.61 -7.19 -7.44
CA ASP A 38 0.77 -6.37 -8.33
C ASP A 38 0.61 -4.92 -7.82
N CYS A 39 1.72 -4.23 -7.60
CA CYS A 39 1.79 -2.95 -6.91
C CYS A 39 1.83 -1.74 -7.84
N ASP A 40 1.13 -0.68 -7.47
CA ASP A 40 1.49 0.71 -7.83
C ASP A 40 2.33 1.31 -6.69
N ILE A 41 3.42 1.99 -7.04
CA ILE A 41 4.36 2.60 -6.09
C ILE A 41 4.57 4.05 -6.50
N ARG A 42 4.29 4.98 -5.58
CA ARG A 42 4.48 6.41 -5.84
C ARG A 42 5.14 7.13 -4.68
N ASP A 43 5.99 8.09 -5.03
CA ASP A 43 6.53 9.08 -4.10
C ASP A 43 5.60 10.31 -4.13
N LEU A 44 4.72 10.42 -3.13
CA LEU A 44 3.72 11.49 -3.01
C LEU A 44 3.87 12.15 -1.63
N PRO A 45 4.81 13.09 -1.46
CA PRO A 45 5.02 13.75 -0.16
C PRO A 45 3.80 14.58 0.26
N ASP A 46 3.09 15.18 -0.70
CA ASP A 46 1.85 15.91 -0.45
C ASP A 46 0.72 14.96 -0.01
N ALA A 47 0.15 15.23 1.16
CA ALA A 47 -0.85 14.36 1.77
C ALA A 47 -2.19 14.36 1.00
N ALA A 48 -2.57 15.49 0.38
CA ALA A 48 -3.82 15.58 -0.36
C ALA A 48 -3.75 14.81 -1.67
N ALA A 49 -2.66 14.98 -2.43
CA ALA A 49 -2.38 14.21 -3.64
C ALA A 49 -2.26 12.71 -3.34
N ARG A 50 -1.62 12.34 -2.23
CA ARG A 50 -1.53 10.94 -1.78
C ARG A 50 -2.90 10.34 -1.47
N GLU A 51 -3.73 11.03 -0.69
CA GLU A 51 -5.07 10.52 -0.38
C GLU A 51 -5.97 10.46 -1.63
N GLN A 52 -5.88 11.44 -2.52
CA GLN A 52 -6.61 11.42 -3.79
C GLN A 52 -6.21 10.19 -4.63
N HIS A 53 -4.92 9.95 -4.80
CA HIS A 53 -4.43 8.79 -5.54
C HIS A 53 -4.92 7.46 -4.93
N ILE A 54 -4.89 7.34 -3.60
CA ILE A 54 -5.41 6.16 -2.88
C ILE A 54 -6.89 5.93 -3.17
N ARG A 55 -7.71 7.00 -3.19
CA ARG A 55 -9.14 6.91 -3.51
C ARG A 55 -9.40 6.57 -4.97
N GLU A 56 -8.59 7.09 -5.88
CA GLU A 56 -8.61 6.71 -7.31
C GLU A 56 -8.35 5.21 -7.47
N SER A 57 -7.31 4.67 -6.82
CA SER A 57 -7.01 3.23 -6.87
C SER A 57 -8.12 2.36 -6.23
N ALA A 58 -8.79 2.85 -5.18
CA ALA A 58 -9.94 2.17 -4.59
C ALA A 58 -11.19 2.19 -5.50
N THR A 59 -11.28 3.18 -6.39
CA THR A 59 -12.42 3.36 -7.32
C THR A 59 -12.21 2.58 -8.61
N TYR A 60 -11.02 2.67 -9.20
CA TYR A 60 -10.71 2.17 -10.54
C TYR A 60 -9.83 0.92 -10.55
N GLY A 61 -9.30 0.52 -9.41
CA GLY A 61 -8.34 -0.58 -9.29
C GLY A 61 -6.89 -0.10 -9.28
N ILE A 62 -5.97 -1.05 -9.10
CA ILE A 62 -4.54 -0.79 -8.97
C ILE A 62 -3.91 -0.76 -10.36
N ASP A 63 -3.24 0.35 -10.71
CA ASP A 63 -2.46 0.48 -11.95
C ASP A 63 -1.07 -0.14 -11.76
N VAL A 64 -1.03 -1.48 -11.87
CA VAL A 64 0.16 -2.30 -11.55
C VAL A 64 1.40 -1.82 -12.33
N LYS A 65 2.43 -1.42 -11.60
CA LYS A 65 3.75 -1.05 -12.13
C LYS A 65 4.81 -2.10 -11.84
N GLU A 66 4.72 -2.75 -10.68
CA GLU A 66 5.68 -3.75 -10.23
C GLU A 66 4.95 -5.02 -9.80
N ARG A 67 5.47 -6.18 -10.19
CA ARG A 67 4.82 -7.46 -9.86
C ARG A 67 5.09 -7.95 -8.45
N ASP A 68 6.32 -7.76 -7.97
CA ASP A 68 6.78 -8.25 -6.68
C ASP A 68 7.60 -7.16 -6.00
N VAL A 69 7.14 -6.72 -4.83
CA VAL A 69 7.74 -5.58 -4.13
C VAL A 69 7.98 -5.94 -2.68
N GLN A 70 9.22 -5.79 -2.23
CA GLN A 70 9.55 -5.82 -0.82
C GLN A 70 9.45 -4.43 -0.21
N VAL A 71 8.64 -4.31 0.83
CA VAL A 71 8.48 -3.10 1.62
C VAL A 71 9.21 -3.29 2.95
N ASP A 72 10.04 -2.33 3.33
CA ASP A 72 10.64 -2.28 4.65
C ASP A 72 9.56 -2.00 5.70
N ALA A 73 9.30 -2.99 6.57
CA ALA A 73 8.27 -2.91 7.59
C ALA A 73 8.58 -1.84 8.65
N LEU A 74 9.85 -1.50 8.87
CA LEU A 74 10.26 -0.48 9.84
C LEU A 74 9.94 0.94 9.35
N GLY A 75 9.89 1.15 8.04
CA GLY A 75 9.55 2.43 7.43
C GLY A 75 8.05 2.71 7.31
N VAL A 76 7.21 1.71 7.61
CA VAL A 76 5.75 1.80 7.47
C VAL A 76 5.14 2.63 8.59
N THR A 77 4.43 3.69 8.22
CA THR A 77 3.72 4.57 9.17
C THR A 77 2.23 4.27 9.22
N ARG A 78 1.64 3.74 8.13
CA ARG A 78 0.21 3.42 8.09
C ARG A 78 -0.08 2.29 7.13
N VAL A 79 -0.94 1.37 7.56
CA VAL A 79 -1.52 0.33 6.70
C VAL A 79 -3.04 0.37 6.79
N ARG A 80 -3.68 0.36 5.61
CA ARG A 80 -5.14 0.32 5.42
C ARG A 80 -5.50 -0.76 4.40
N LEU A 81 -6.67 -1.36 4.52
CA LEU A 81 -7.20 -2.22 3.45
C LEU A 81 -7.74 -1.33 2.34
N LEU A 82 -7.40 -1.63 1.08
CA LEU A 82 -7.87 -0.84 -0.06
C LEU A 82 -9.40 -0.84 -0.17
N ARG A 83 -10.04 -1.96 0.19
CA ARG A 83 -11.52 -2.10 0.19
C ARG A 83 -12.24 -1.20 1.18
N ASP A 84 -11.54 -0.72 2.22
CA ASP A 84 -12.12 0.12 3.27
C ASP A 84 -11.93 1.63 2.96
N ILE A 85 -11.22 1.95 1.87
CA ILE A 85 -11.01 3.33 1.43
C ILE A 85 -12.29 3.87 0.78
N PRO A 86 -12.79 5.05 1.18
CA PRO A 86 -13.91 5.71 0.52
C PRO A 86 -13.60 5.99 -0.95
N LYS A 87 -14.45 5.48 -1.84
CA LYS A 87 -14.37 5.73 -3.29
C LYS A 87 -14.62 7.21 -3.60
N LEU A 88 -14.26 7.63 -4.82
CA LEU A 88 -14.56 8.98 -5.31
C LEU A 88 -16.07 9.24 -5.36
#